data_AF-A0AAF6BYK1-F1
#
_entry.id   AF-A0AAF6BYK1-F1
#
_cell.length_a   1.000
_cell.length_b   1.000
_cell.length_c   1.000
_cell.angle_alpha   90.00
_cell.angle_beta   90.00
_cell.angle_gamma   90.00
#
_symmetry.space_group_name_H-M   'P 1'
#
loop_
_entity.id
_entity.type
_entity.pdbx_description
1 polymer ?
#
loop_
_entity_poly.entity_id
_entity_poly.type
_entity_poly.pdbx_seq_one_letter_code
_entity_poly.pdbx_strand_id
1 'polypeptide(L)'
;MSLWFEHMGRLENCFLSLESLECVQTVNSIADELWAYYTQEEPVDLSGHLLPFPVAVTHEGDVTELPGMTCFPDTKASILGALQEALPPILTT
;
A
#
# COMPACT_ATOMS: atom_id res chain seq x y z
N MET A 1 4.01 19.78 4.12
CA MET A 1 3.10 19.19 3.10
C MET A 1 3.75 18.81 1.77
N SER A 2 5.02 19.17 1.49
CA SER A 2 5.65 18.84 0.19
C SER A 2 5.65 17.33 -0.14
N LEU A 3 6.02 16.47 0.82
CA LEU A 3 6.05 15.02 0.61
C LEU A 3 4.65 14.45 0.34
N TRP A 4 3.65 14.94 1.06
CA TRP A 4 2.26 14.50 0.89
C TRP A 4 1.73 14.87 -0.49
N PHE A 5 2.07 16.06 -1.00
CA PHE A 5 1.75 16.45 -2.36
C PHE A 5 2.46 15.58 -3.41
N GLU A 6 3.75 15.29 -3.22
CA GLU A 6 4.52 14.40 -4.11
C GLU A 6 3.92 13.00 -4.18
N HIS A 7 3.52 12.43 -3.05
CA HIS A 7 3.00 11.06 -3.00
C HIS A 7 1.53 10.95 -3.40
N MET A 8 0.70 11.98 -3.19
CA MET A 8 -0.75 11.90 -3.47
C MET A 8 -1.18 12.69 -4.71
N GLY A 9 -0.31 13.53 -5.28
CA GLY A 9 -0.62 14.36 -6.44
C GLY A 9 -1.56 15.53 -6.17
N ARG A 10 -2.11 15.65 -4.96
CA ARG A 10 -3.05 16.69 -4.55
C ARG A 10 -2.89 17.08 -3.09
N LEU A 11 -3.43 18.25 -2.74
CA LEU A 11 -3.53 18.74 -1.37
C LEU A 11 -4.99 18.92 -1.01
N GLU A 12 -5.37 18.40 0.14
CA GLU A 12 -6.68 18.56 0.76
C GLU A 12 -6.54 19.31 2.08
N ASN A 13 -7.59 20.04 2.49
CA ASN A 13 -7.58 20.78 3.75
C ASN A 13 -7.43 19.86 4.96
N CYS A 14 -8.01 18.65 4.91
CA CYS A 14 -7.93 17.67 5.99
C CYS A 14 -6.47 17.24 6.28
N PHE A 15 -5.55 17.39 5.32
CA PHE A 15 -4.13 17.05 5.53
C PHE A 15 -3.39 18.01 6.48
N LEU A 16 -4.01 19.13 6.88
CA LEU A 16 -3.49 19.99 7.94
C LEU A 16 -3.74 19.39 9.34
N SER A 17 -4.61 18.37 9.44
CA SER A 17 -4.98 17.67 10.67
C SER A 17 -4.83 16.16 10.47
N LEU A 18 -3.58 15.70 10.43
CA LEU A 18 -3.20 14.32 10.09
C LEU A 18 -3.79 13.25 11.02
N GLU A 19 -4.07 13.63 12.26
CA GLU A 19 -4.68 12.79 13.29
C GLU A 19 -6.20 12.61 13.11
N SER A 20 -6.83 13.43 12.24
CA SER A 20 -8.27 13.36 12.04
C SER A 20 -8.67 12.10 11.29
N LEU A 21 -9.81 11.54 11.68
CA LEU A 21 -10.40 10.39 10.97
C LEU A 21 -10.63 10.72 9.48
N GLU A 22 -11.07 11.95 9.19
CA GLU A 22 -11.26 12.45 7.83
C GLU A 22 -9.97 12.40 7.01
N CYS A 23 -8.84 12.86 7.57
CA CYS A 23 -7.57 12.81 6.88
C CYS A 23 -7.17 11.37 6.56
N VAL A 24 -7.23 10.47 7.54
CA VAL A 24 -6.85 9.06 7.34
C VAL A 24 -7.74 8.38 6.30
N GLN A 25 -9.05 8.62 6.35
CA GLN A 25 -9.99 8.08 5.35
C GLN A 25 -9.71 8.64 3.95
N THR A 26 -9.39 9.93 3.84
CA THR A 26 -9.07 10.58 2.56
C THR A 26 -7.78 10.01 1.96
N VAL A 27 -6.74 9.85 2.79
CA VAL A 27 -5.45 9.26 2.37
C VAL A 27 -5.64 7.83 1.88
N ASN A 28 -6.38 7.02 2.63
CA ASN A 28 -6.66 5.63 2.24
C ASN A 28 -7.43 5.56 0.91
N SER A 29 -8.45 6.41 0.73
CA SER A 29 -9.20 6.49 -0.54
C SER A 29 -8.31 6.86 -1.72
N ILE A 30 -7.38 7.82 -1.55
CA ILE A 30 -6.40 8.17 -2.59
C ILE A 30 -5.49 6.98 -2.91
N ALA A 31 -5.01 6.29 -1.89
CA ALA A 31 -4.14 5.14 -2.07
C ALA A 31 -4.87 4.01 -2.82
N ASP A 32 -6.14 3.73 -2.48
CA ASP A 32 -6.97 2.73 -3.15
C ASP A 32 -7.23 3.09 -4.63
N GLU A 33 -7.49 4.37 -4.93
CA GLU A 33 -7.61 4.88 -6.31
C GLU A 33 -6.31 4.63 -7.09
N LEU A 34 -5.16 5.01 -6.53
CA LEU A 34 -3.85 4.81 -7.16
C LEU A 34 -3.49 3.33 -7.31
N TRP A 35 -3.89 2.47 -6.37
CA TRP A 35 -3.71 1.02 -6.44
C TRP A 35 -4.46 0.40 -7.62
N ALA A 36 -5.70 0.83 -7.84
CA ALA A 36 -6.50 0.37 -8.97
C ALA A 36 -5.81 0.70 -10.31
N TYR A 37 -5.24 1.89 -10.44
CA TYR A 37 -4.44 2.25 -11.62
C TYR A 37 -3.11 1.49 -11.71
N TYR A 38 -2.42 1.28 -10.59
CA TYR A 38 -1.14 0.57 -10.57
C TYR A 38 -1.26 -0.90 -11.00
N THR A 39 -2.40 -1.54 -10.68
CA THR A 39 -2.63 -2.97 -10.93
C THR A 39 -3.41 -3.27 -12.21
N GLN A 40 -3.79 -2.25 -12.98
CA GLN A 40 -4.50 -2.46 -14.23
C GLN A 40 -3.56 -3.02 -15.32
N GLU A 41 -4.13 -3.68 -16.33
CA GLU A 41 -3.35 -4.35 -17.38
C GLU A 41 -2.59 -3.36 -18.28
N GLU A 42 -3.20 -2.23 -18.61
CA GLU A 42 -2.61 -1.22 -19.49
C GLU A 42 -1.84 -0.17 -18.67
N PRO A 43 -0.55 0.07 -18.95
CA PRO A 43 0.24 1.04 -18.20
C PRO A 43 -0.26 2.47 -18.40
N VAL A 44 -0.32 3.23 -17.32
CA VAL A 44 -0.67 4.66 -17.31
C VAL A 44 0.28 5.43 -16.39
N ASP A 45 0.41 6.72 -16.67
CA ASP A 45 1.06 7.63 -15.72
C ASP A 45 0.16 7.79 -14.49
N LEU A 46 0.69 7.44 -13.32
CA LEU A 46 0.00 7.65 -12.06
C LEU A 46 0.04 9.13 -11.66
N SER A 47 -1.08 9.64 -11.15
CA SER A 47 -1.18 11.00 -10.64
C SER A 47 -0.50 11.19 -9.28
N GLY A 48 -0.13 10.09 -8.62
CA GLY A 48 0.60 10.04 -7.36
C GLY A 48 1.27 8.68 -7.16
N HIS A 49 2.03 8.53 -6.09
CA HIS A 49 2.86 7.35 -5.81
C HIS A 49 2.51 6.64 -4.49
N LEU A 50 1.49 7.13 -3.76
CA LEU A 50 1.04 6.50 -2.52
C LEU A 50 0.18 5.28 -2.86
N LEU A 51 0.68 4.09 -2.53
CA LEU A 51 -0.04 2.84 -2.69
C LEU A 51 -0.27 2.22 -1.31
N PRO A 52 -1.43 1.60 -1.05
CA PRO A 52 -1.62 0.78 0.13
C PRO A 52 -0.67 -0.41 0.02
N PHE A 53 -0.09 -0.83 1.15
CA PHE A 53 0.65 -2.07 1.15
C PHE A 53 -0.33 -3.23 0.89
N PRO A 54 -0.05 -4.15 -0.06
CA PRO A 54 -1.07 -5.05 -0.62
C PRO A 54 -1.39 -6.25 0.28
N VAL A 55 -1.81 -5.98 1.52
CA VAL A 55 -2.24 -6.97 2.51
C VAL A 55 -3.63 -6.63 3.03
N ALA A 56 -4.36 -7.64 3.47
CA ALA A 56 -5.57 -7.47 4.25
C ALA A 56 -5.28 -7.68 5.74
N VAL A 57 -6.08 -7.05 6.59
CA VAL A 57 -6.04 -7.23 8.04
C VAL A 57 -7.40 -7.78 8.46
N THR A 58 -7.41 -8.94 9.13
CA THR A 58 -8.64 -9.56 9.63
C THR A 58 -9.20 -8.78 10.82
N HIS A 59 -10.43 -9.11 11.22
CA HIS A 59 -11.03 -8.55 12.44
C HIS A 59 -10.20 -8.88 13.69
N GLU A 60 -9.51 -10.01 13.70
CA GLU A 60 -8.63 -10.49 14.77
C GLU A 60 -7.22 -9.86 14.72
N GLY A 61 -6.89 -9.12 13.65
CA GLY A 61 -5.61 -8.45 13.47
C GLY A 61 -4.55 -9.28 12.73
N ASP A 62 -4.91 -10.44 12.18
CA ASP A 62 -4.01 -11.24 11.36
C ASP A 62 -3.78 -10.56 10.01
N VAL A 63 -2.54 -10.61 9.52
CA VAL A 63 -2.19 -10.12 8.18
C VAL A 63 -2.40 -11.25 7.18
N THR A 64 -3.21 -11.00 6.16
CA THR A 64 -3.54 -11.97 5.11
C THR A 64 -3.29 -11.40 3.72
N GLU A 65 -3.28 -12.27 2.72
CA GLU A 65 -3.24 -11.86 1.32
C GLU A 65 -4.50 -11.07 0.95
N LEU A 66 -4.37 -10.13 0.00
CA LEU A 66 -5.52 -9.51 -0.63
C LEU A 66 -6.25 -10.56 -1.49
N PRO A 67 -7.60 -10.56 -1.53
CA PRO A 67 -8.35 -11.49 -2.37
C PRO A 67 -7.90 -11.42 -3.84
N GLY A 68 -7.46 -12.55 -4.39
CA GLY A 68 -6.99 -12.64 -5.77
C GLY A 68 -5.54 -12.22 -6.00
N MET A 69 -4.78 -11.91 -4.94
CA MET A 69 -3.40 -11.42 -5.07
C MET A 69 -2.47 -11.98 -3.99
N THR A 70 -1.75 -13.04 -4.35
CA THR A 70 -0.80 -13.74 -3.46
C THR A 70 0.65 -13.26 -3.66
N CYS A 71 0.94 -12.72 -4.84
CA CYS A 71 2.26 -12.23 -5.25
C CYS A 71 2.18 -10.76 -5.64
N PHE A 72 3.30 -10.04 -5.55
CA PHE A 72 3.39 -8.68 -6.09
C PHE A 72 3.10 -8.69 -7.61
N PRO A 73 2.44 -7.65 -8.16
CA PRO A 73 2.22 -7.51 -9.59
C PRO A 73 3.49 -7.78 -10.39
N ASP A 74 3.35 -8.51 -11.50
CA ASP A 74 4.45 -8.92 -12.40
C ASP A 74 5.54 -9.81 -11.80
N THR A 75 5.32 -10.38 -10.62
CA THR A 75 6.29 -11.27 -9.97
C THR A 75 5.71 -12.63 -9.58
N LYS A 76 6.59 -13.52 -9.12
CA LYS A 76 6.25 -14.75 -8.37
C LYS A 76 6.60 -14.63 -6.89
N ALA A 77 6.86 -13.42 -6.41
CA ALA A 77 7.28 -13.17 -5.03
C ALA A 77 6.06 -13.00 -4.14
N SER A 78 5.93 -13.86 -3.12
CA SER A 78 4.82 -13.79 -2.16
C SER A 78 4.86 -12.48 -1.37
N ILE A 79 3.70 -11.83 -1.24
CA ILE A 79 3.56 -10.57 -0.50
C ILE A 79 3.81 -10.77 1.00
N LEU A 80 3.33 -11.87 1.56
CA LEU A 80 3.52 -12.20 2.98
C LEU A 80 4.94 -12.70 3.29
N GLY A 81 5.78 -12.83 2.27
CA GLY A 81 7.12 -13.37 2.38
C GLY A 81 7.13 -14.87 2.68
N ALA A 82 8.32 -15.37 3.00
CA ALA A 82 8.52 -16.76 3.36
C ALA A 82 9.70 -16.87 4.33
N LEU A 83 9.50 -17.55 5.46
CA LEU A 83 10.58 -17.86 6.39
C LEU A 83 11.62 -18.74 5.70
N GLN A 84 12.88 -18.34 5.76
CA GLN A 84 14.00 -19.09 5.19
C GLN A 84 14.74 -19.84 6.30
N GLU A 85 14.53 -21.15 6.42
CA GLU A 85 15.18 -21.97 7.45
C GLU A 85 16.71 -21.97 7.34
N ALA A 86 17.23 -21.78 6.13
CA ALA A 86 18.67 -21.75 5.86
C ALA A 86 19.35 -20.43 6.29
N LEU A 87 18.58 -19.36 6.53
CA LEU A 87 19.12 -18.04 6.87
C LEU A 87 18.82 -17.72 8.35
N PRO A 88 19.85 -17.60 9.21
CA PRO A 88 19.62 -17.25 10.60
C PRO A 88 19.10 -15.80 10.72
N PRO A 89 18.22 -15.50 11.70
CA PRO A 89 17.63 -14.17 11.87
C PRO A 89 18.64 -13.02 11.96
N ILE A 90 19.82 -13.26 12.53
CA ILE A 90 20.90 -12.26 12.62
C ILE A 90 21.33 -11.64 11.27
N LEU A 91 21.01 -12.30 10.15
CA LEU A 91 21.29 -11.78 8.82
C LEU A 91 20.13 -10.99 8.20
N THR A 92 18.91 -11.12 8.72
CA THR A 92 17.68 -10.65 8.06
C THR A 92 16.77 -9.77 8.94
N THR A 93 17.10 -9.59 10.23
CA THR A 93 16.44 -8.68 11.18
C THR A 93 17.41 -7.64 11.70
#